data_AF-A0A8J6IZE4-F1
#
_entry.id   AF-A0A8J6IZE4-F1
#
_cell.length_a   1.000
_cell.length_b   1.000
_cell.length_c   1.000
_cell.angle_alpha   90.00
_cell.angle_beta   90.00
_cell.angle_gamma   90.00
#
_symmetry.space_group_name_H-M   'P 1'
#
loop_
_entity.id
_entity.type
_entity.pdbx_description
1 polymer ?
#
loop_
_entity_poly.entity_id
_entity_poly.type
_entity_poly.pdbx_seq_one_letter_code
_entity_poly.pdbx_strand_id
1 'polypeptide(L)'
;MTATSAPPRACSICGWSCPDLSPAEARLRFNRCSRCGAWVCDAHFNENRGLCVRCAPRICRHCGRPVLPGSQFCTVCGAPQFEPQHHSGPNRTADPTQADL
;
A
#
# COMPACT_ATOMS: atom_id res chain seq x y z
N MET A 1 5.06 3.96 -25.82
CA MET A 1 4.17 5.09 -25.47
C MET A 1 3.88 5.04 -23.98
N THR A 2 4.73 5.62 -23.14
CA THR A 2 4.44 5.70 -21.69
C THR A 2 3.54 6.90 -21.45
N ALA A 3 2.23 6.68 -21.44
CA ALA A 3 1.29 7.68 -20.97
C ALA A 3 1.47 7.81 -19.45
N THR A 4 2.36 8.71 -19.02
CA THR A 4 2.32 9.25 -17.65
C THR A 4 1.04 10.07 -17.54
N SER A 5 -0.08 9.39 -17.32
CA SER A 5 -1.37 10.03 -17.08
C SER A 5 -1.24 10.94 -15.86
N ALA A 6 -1.55 12.22 -16.05
CA ALA A 6 -1.54 13.20 -14.98
C ALA A 6 -2.45 12.71 -13.82
N PRO A 7 -2.07 12.96 -12.56
CA PRO A 7 -2.92 12.64 -11.42
C PRO A 7 -4.23 13.45 -11.51
N PRO A 8 -5.37 12.87 -11.11
CA PRO A 8 -6.64 13.58 -11.14
C PRO A 8 -6.76 14.51 -9.95
N ARG A 9 -7.75 15.39 -10.05
CA ARG A 9 -8.09 16.37 -9.02
C ARG A 9 -9.18 15.85 -8.07
N ALA A 10 -9.62 14.60 -8.25
CA ALA A 10 -10.70 13.97 -7.47
C ALA A 10 -10.49 12.45 -7.31
N CYS A 11 -10.99 11.92 -6.20
CA CYS A 11 -10.97 10.48 -5.92
C CYS A 11 -12.02 9.73 -6.75
N SER A 12 -11.62 8.67 -7.47
CA SER A 12 -12.54 7.82 -8.25
C SER A 12 -13.53 6.97 -7.42
N ILE A 13 -13.40 6.97 -6.09
CA ILE A 13 -14.27 6.20 -5.19
C ILE A 13 -15.32 7.07 -4.50
N CYS A 14 -14.92 8.19 -3.87
CA CYS A 14 -15.86 9.07 -3.17
C CYS A 14 -16.17 10.38 -3.89
N GLY A 15 -15.50 10.68 -5.02
CA GLY A 15 -15.71 11.92 -5.76
C GLY A 15 -15.13 13.18 -5.12
N TRP A 16 -14.58 13.09 -3.90
CA TRP A 16 -13.98 14.24 -3.23
C TRP A 16 -12.84 14.82 -4.06
N SER A 17 -12.95 16.11 -4.35
CA SER A 17 -12.01 16.87 -5.16
C SER A 17 -11.29 17.94 -4.34
N CYS A 18 -10.02 18.17 -4.64
CA CYS A 18 -9.34 19.40 -4.25
C CYS A 18 -9.21 20.28 -5.49
N PRO A 19 -10.09 21.28 -5.66
CA PRO A 19 -10.19 22.06 -6.89
C PRO A 19 -9.00 23.01 -7.15
N ASP A 20 -7.99 23.05 -6.27
CA ASP A 20 -6.84 23.95 -6.37
C ASP A 20 -5.48 23.24 -6.46
N LEU A 21 -5.45 21.90 -6.54
CA LEU A 21 -4.16 21.19 -6.65
C LEU A 21 -3.58 21.31 -8.06
N SER A 22 -2.29 21.63 -8.11
CA SER A 22 -1.41 21.43 -9.27
C SER A 22 -1.13 19.93 -9.50
N PRO A 23 -0.64 19.52 -10.68
CA PRO A 23 -0.26 18.13 -10.92
C PRO A 23 0.81 17.60 -9.95
N ALA A 24 1.73 18.44 -9.49
CA ALA A 24 2.75 18.02 -8.51
C ALA A 24 2.11 17.72 -7.14
N GLU A 25 1.22 18.60 -6.68
CA GLU A 25 0.53 18.41 -5.40
C GLU A 25 -0.49 17.28 -5.44
N ALA A 26 -1.15 17.07 -6.58
CA ALA A 26 -2.06 15.95 -6.77
C ALA A 26 -1.37 14.58 -6.60
N ARG A 27 -0.08 14.45 -6.96
CA ARG A 27 0.71 13.23 -6.69
C ARG A 27 0.94 12.97 -5.20
N LEU A 28 0.84 14.00 -4.35
CA LEU A 28 0.99 13.90 -2.91
C LEU A 28 -0.34 13.60 -2.19
N ARG A 29 -1.48 13.79 -2.88
CA ARG A 29 -2.83 13.65 -2.31
C ARG A 29 -3.62 12.46 -2.85
N PHE A 30 -3.20 11.92 -4.00
CA PHE A 30 -3.86 10.80 -4.65
C PHE A 30 -2.86 9.68 -4.94
N ASN A 31 -3.30 8.46 -4.69
CA ASN A 31 -2.56 7.24 -4.92
C ASN A 31 -3.13 6.52 -6.14
N ARG A 32 -2.26 6.09 -7.07
CA ARG A 32 -2.66 5.30 -8.24
C ARG A 32 -2.69 3.82 -7.88
N CYS A 33 -3.82 3.17 -8.10
CA CYS A 33 -3.94 1.72 -7.93
C CYS A 33 -3.13 0.99 -8.99
N SER A 34 -2.14 0.17 -8.58
CA SER A 34 -1.31 -0.60 -9.52
C SER A 34 -2.08 -1.68 -10.29
N ARG A 35 -3.27 -2.07 -9.81
CA ARG A 35 -4.12 -3.10 -10.47
C ARG A 35 -5.07 -2.52 -11.50
N CYS A 36 -5.84 -1.49 -11.15
CA CYS A 36 -6.88 -0.94 -12.04
C CYS A 36 -6.55 0.44 -12.61
N GLY A 37 -5.43 1.05 -12.20
CA GLY A 37 -5.02 2.38 -12.65
C GLY A 37 -5.84 3.54 -12.09
N ALA A 38 -6.90 3.28 -11.33
CA ALA A 38 -7.72 4.32 -10.70
C ALA A 38 -6.93 5.09 -9.65
N TRP A 39 -7.17 6.39 -9.58
CA TRP A 39 -6.57 7.27 -8.59
C TRP A 39 -7.55 7.56 -7.46
N VAL A 40 -7.08 7.42 -6.23
CA VAL A 40 -7.92 7.46 -5.03
C VAL A 40 -7.23 8.26 -3.92
N CYS A 41 -8.02 8.90 -3.05
CA CYS A 41 -7.47 9.55 -1.86
C CYS A 41 -6.96 8.49 -0.86
N ASP A 42 -6.18 8.92 0.13
CA ASP A 42 -5.57 8.05 1.15
C ASP A 42 -6.59 7.17 1.87
N ALA A 43 -7.77 7.71 2.18
CA ALA A 43 -8.85 6.97 2.82
C ALA A 43 -9.29 5.74 1.99
N HIS A 44 -9.22 5.82 0.66
CA HIS A 44 -9.64 4.78 -0.27
C HIS A 44 -8.47 3.99 -0.90
N PHE A 45 -7.25 4.18 -0.40
CA PHE A 45 -6.05 3.45 -0.83
C PHE A 45 -5.58 2.48 0.24
N ASN A 46 -5.50 1.19 -0.06
CA ASN A 46 -4.86 0.20 0.80
C ASN A 46 -3.34 0.25 0.60
N GLU A 47 -2.69 1.00 1.49
CA GLU A 47 -1.26 1.27 1.56
C GLU A 47 -0.42 -0.01 1.70
N ASN A 48 -0.92 -1.00 2.43
CA ASN A 48 -0.21 -2.26 2.66
C ASN A 48 -0.08 -3.10 1.39
N ARG A 49 -0.93 -2.85 0.40
CA ARG A 49 -1.01 -3.61 -0.86
C ARG A 49 -0.66 -2.77 -2.09
N GLY A 50 -0.58 -1.45 -1.95
CA GLY A 50 -0.40 -0.54 -3.08
C GLY A 50 -1.62 -0.49 -4.03
N LEU A 51 -2.83 -0.74 -3.52
CA LEU A 51 -4.05 -0.92 -4.32
C LEU A 51 -5.21 -0.10 -3.75
N CYS A 52 -6.22 0.25 -4.55
CA CYS A 52 -7.43 0.85 -4.01
C CYS A 52 -8.26 -0.15 -3.21
N VAL A 53 -9.09 0.32 -2.28
CA VAL A 53 -9.91 -0.54 -1.40
C VAL A 53 -10.95 -1.38 -2.14
N ARG A 54 -11.30 -1.04 -3.40
CA ARG A 54 -12.11 -1.90 -4.27
C ARG A 54 -11.32 -3.12 -4.78
N CYS A 55 -10.03 -2.95 -5.07
CA CYS A 55 -9.15 -4.01 -5.56
C CYS A 55 -8.56 -4.87 -4.44
N ALA A 56 -8.32 -4.27 -3.28
CA ALA A 56 -7.85 -4.94 -2.08
C ALA A 56 -8.44 -4.27 -0.82
N PRO A 57 -9.55 -4.78 -0.28
CA PRO A 57 -10.13 -4.28 0.97
C PRO A 57 -9.13 -4.37 2.14
N ARG A 58 -9.27 -3.49 3.14
CA ARG A 58 -8.47 -3.53 4.38
C ARG A 58 -9.00 -4.61 5.33
N ILE A 59 -8.89 -5.86 4.91
CA ILE A 59 -9.29 -7.05 5.67
C ILE A 59 -8.08 -7.96 5.83
N CYS A 60 -7.87 -8.47 7.04
CA CYS A 60 -6.81 -9.42 7.32
C CYS A 60 -7.06 -10.73 6.59
N ARG A 61 -6.10 -11.17 5.76
CA ARG A 61 -6.22 -12.44 5.03
C ARG A 61 -6.08 -13.68 5.92
N HIS A 62 -5.53 -13.52 7.12
CA HIS A 62 -5.36 -14.62 8.07
C HIS A 62 -6.62 -14.86 8.92
N CYS A 63 -7.21 -13.80 9.49
CA CYS A 63 -8.34 -13.93 10.42
C CYS A 63 -9.65 -13.27 9.94
N GLY A 64 -9.65 -12.59 8.80
CA GLY A 64 -10.85 -11.95 8.23
C GLY A 64 -11.31 -10.67 8.93
N ARG A 65 -10.61 -10.18 9.96
CA ARG A 65 -10.96 -8.94 10.67
C ARG A 65 -10.53 -7.69 9.90
N PRO A 66 -11.25 -6.56 10.04
CA PRO A 66 -10.83 -5.30 9.46
C PRO A 66 -9.47 -4.86 10.01
N VAL A 67 -8.65 -4.31 9.12
CA VAL A 67 -7.32 -3.77 9.44
C VAL A 67 -7.44 -2.26 9.46
N LEU A 68 -6.93 -1.64 10.53
CA LEU A 68 -6.90 -0.18 10.64
C LEU A 68 -5.94 0.40 9.57
N PRO A 69 -6.25 1.57 8.99
CA PRO A 69 -5.31 2.29 8.14
C PRO A 69 -3.97 2.51 8.85
N GLY A 70 -2.86 2.42 8.12
CA GLY A 70 -1.49 2.53 8.63
C GLY A 70 -0.98 1.33 9.43
N SER A 71 -1.83 0.35 9.75
CA SER A 71 -1.40 -0.82 10.53
C SER A 71 -0.65 -1.83 9.67
N GLN A 72 0.63 -2.03 9.98
CA GLN A 72 1.49 -3.01 9.33
C GLN A 72 1.14 -4.46 9.73
N PHE A 73 0.54 -4.64 10.90
CA PHE A 73 0.14 -5.93 11.47
C PHE A 73 -1.34 -5.90 11.87
N CYS A 74 -2.01 -7.05 11.83
CA CYS A 74 -3.35 -7.18 12.36
C CYS A 74 -3.33 -7.07 13.89
N THR A 75 -4.08 -6.14 14.46
CA THR A 75 -4.18 -5.96 15.92
C THR A 75 -4.89 -7.11 16.63
N VAL A 76 -5.58 -7.98 15.89
CA VAL A 76 -6.31 -9.13 16.45
C VAL A 76 -5.48 -10.40 16.44
N CYS A 77 -4.79 -10.73 15.35
CA CYS A 77 -4.04 -11.99 15.23
C CYS A 77 -2.53 -11.83 14.98
N GLY A 78 -2.02 -10.60 14.93
CA GLY A 78 -0.59 -10.31 14.73
C GLY A 78 -0.06 -10.53 13.30
N ALA A 79 -0.87 -11.07 12.38
CA ALA A 79 -0.41 -11.37 11.02
C ALA A 79 0.05 -10.11 10.27
N PRO A 80 1.17 -10.16 9.52
CA PRO A 80 1.61 -9.05 8.68
C PRO A 80 0.60 -8.76 7.56
N GLN A 81 0.36 -7.49 7.29
CA GLN A 81 -0.63 -7.03 6.31
C GLN A 81 -0.01 -6.50 5.02
N PHE A 82 1.28 -6.16 5.04
CA PHE A 82 2.01 -5.74 3.86
C PHE A 82 2.31 -6.91 2.91
N GLU A 83 2.59 -6.61 1.63
CA GLU A 83 3.27 -7.59 0.76
C GLU A 83 4.61 -7.89 1.37
N PRO A 84 4.88 -9.15 1.78
CA PRO A 84 6.24 -9.52 2.11
C PRO A 84 7.03 -9.20 0.84
N GLN A 85 7.84 -8.15 0.90
CA GLN A 85 8.93 -8.03 -0.03
C GLN A 85 9.68 -9.33 0.17
N HIS A 86 9.63 -10.21 -0.83
CA HIS A 86 10.48 -11.39 -0.91
C HIS A 86 11.91 -10.87 -0.94
N HIS A 87 12.42 -10.45 0.22
CA HIS A 87 13.82 -10.49 0.53
C HIS A 87 14.13 -11.99 0.66
N SER A 88 14.19 -12.66 -0.49
CA SER A 88 15.05 -13.81 -0.69
C SER A 88 16.50 -13.31 -0.63
N GLY A 89 16.87 -12.66 0.48
CA GLY A 89 18.25 -12.53 0.89
C GLY A 89 18.53 -13.71 1.82
N PRO A 90 19.68 -14.39 1.69
CA PRO A 90 20.02 -15.45 2.62
C PRO A 90 19.94 -14.88 4.05
N ASN A 91 19.13 -15.56 4.85
CA ASN A 91 18.94 -15.29 6.25
C ASN A 91 20.30 -15.35 6.97
N ARG A 92 20.95 -14.20 7.20
CA ARG A 92 22.18 -14.12 8.03
C ARG A 92 21.83 -14.02 9.52
N THR A 93 20.87 -14.82 9.98
CA THR A 93 20.75 -15.08 11.42
C THR A 93 21.62 -16.28 11.78
N ALA A 94 22.64 -16.00 12.58
CA ALA A 94 23.36 -16.93 13.45
C ALA A 94 24.14 -18.06 12.76
N ASP A 95 25.40 -17.77 12.41
CA ASP A 95 26.45 -18.78 12.43
C ASP A 95 27.46 -18.41 13.54
N PRO A 96 27.55 -19.17 14.65
CA PRO A 96 28.55 -18.94 15.69
C PRO A 96 29.96 -19.48 15.34
N THR A 97 30.22 -19.94 14.11
CA THR A 97 31.52 -20.54 13.72
C THR A 97 32.45 -19.59 12.94
N GLN A 98 32.68 -18.38 13.46
CA GLN A 98 33.83 -17.56 13.04
C GLN A 98 34.69 -17.09 14.24
N ALA A 99 34.98 -18.03 15.13
CA ALA A 99 36.22 -18.04 15.89
C ALA A 99 37.03 -19.25 15.40
N ASP A 100 38.34 -19.06 15.21
CA ASP A 100 39.35 -19.98 14.67
C ASP A 100 39.49 -20.06 13.14
N LEU A 101 40.32 -19.16 12.59
CA LEU A 101 41.63 -19.46 11.97
C LEU A 101 42.38 -18.17 11.58
#